data_AF-A0A0F4TZ72-F1
#
_entry.id   AF-A0A0F4TZ72-F1
#
_cell.length_a   1.000
_cell.length_b   1.000
_cell.length_c   1.000
_cell.angle_alpha   90.00
_cell.angle_beta   90.00
_cell.angle_gamma   90.00
#
_symmetry.space_group_name_H-M   'P 1'
#
loop_
_entity.id
_entity.type
_entity.pdbx_description
1 polymer ?
#
loop_
_entity_poly.entity_id
_entity_poly.type
_entity_poly.pdbx_seq_one_letter_code
_entity_poly.pdbx_strand_id
1 'polypeptide(L)'
;MPKVTPNSADNTDTDSQATLEAEKLKEAADRVFSYYFPPHEKPGKRRKHDLFSVSPDIDTEALLTNASEDLLSISAIAADLADDVEGSRRSVALALSRMADGVQLLVERALDHHESLQMKARAGV
;
A
#
# COMPACT_ATOMS: atom_id res chain seq x y z
N MET A 1 28.04 8.51 -62.31
CA MET A 1 28.35 9.97 -62.19
C MET A 1 27.46 10.54 -61.10
N PRO A 2 27.98 11.21 -60.05
CA PRO A 2 27.15 12.06 -59.20
C PRO A 2 27.22 13.52 -59.66
N LYS A 3 26.06 14.19 -59.68
CA LYS A 3 25.88 15.61 -60.02
C LYS A 3 25.68 16.41 -58.73
N VAL A 4 26.50 17.44 -58.54
CA VAL A 4 26.40 18.41 -57.43
C VAL A 4 25.32 19.45 -57.75
N THR A 5 24.56 19.82 -56.73
CA THR A 5 23.59 20.94 -56.73
C THR A 5 24.15 22.05 -55.82
N PRO A 6 24.03 23.36 -56.16
CA PRO A 6 24.44 24.43 -55.26
C PRO A 6 23.26 25.05 -54.46
N ASN A 7 23.66 25.65 -53.35
CA ASN A 7 22.99 26.13 -52.14
C ASN A 7 21.88 27.20 -52.23
N SER A 8 21.12 27.27 -51.13
CA SER A 8 20.10 28.27 -50.70
C SER A 8 20.65 29.63 -50.24
N ALA A 9 19.78 30.64 -50.26
CA ALA A 9 19.97 31.96 -49.65
C ALA A 9 19.45 32.05 -48.22
N ASP A 10 20.03 33.00 -47.49
CA ASP A 10 20.08 33.23 -46.03
C ASP A 10 19.00 34.23 -45.56
N ASN A 11 18.42 34.04 -44.37
CA ASN A 11 17.47 34.99 -43.75
C ASN A 11 17.39 34.81 -42.21
N THR A 12 18.02 35.73 -41.47
CA THR A 12 18.36 35.64 -40.03
C THR A 12 17.44 36.40 -39.06
N ASP A 13 16.34 37.03 -39.49
CA ASP A 13 15.41 37.75 -38.59
C ASP A 13 14.24 36.89 -38.06
N THR A 14 14.08 35.68 -38.60
CA THR A 14 12.97 34.78 -38.29
C THR A 14 13.07 34.16 -36.89
N ASP A 15 14.30 33.98 -36.39
CA ASP A 15 14.56 33.18 -35.19
C ASP A 15 14.14 33.87 -33.88
N SER A 16 14.20 35.21 -33.84
CA SER A 16 13.86 35.98 -32.62
C SER A 16 12.35 36.09 -32.38
N GLN A 17 11.56 36.17 -33.45
CA GLN A 17 10.10 36.15 -33.33
C GLN A 17 9.59 34.75 -33.02
N ALA A 18 10.19 33.72 -33.63
CA ALA A 18 9.83 32.33 -33.37
C ALA A 18 10.08 31.93 -31.90
N THR A 19 11.17 32.42 -31.29
CA THR A 19 11.49 32.17 -29.88
C THR A 19 10.51 32.83 -28.91
N LEU A 20 10.08 34.08 -29.18
CA LEU A 20 9.09 34.78 -28.35
C LEU A 20 7.70 34.11 -28.41
N GLU A 21 7.26 33.66 -29.58
CA GLU A 21 5.99 32.94 -29.72
C GLU A 21 6.04 31.56 -29.03
N ALA A 22 7.18 30.88 -29.08
CA ALA A 22 7.39 29.61 -28.36
C ALA A 22 7.30 29.80 -26.83
N GLU A 23 7.81 30.90 -26.29
CA GLU A 23 7.73 31.20 -24.86
C GLU A 23 6.28 31.49 -24.41
N LYS A 24 5.53 32.25 -25.21
CA LYS A 24 4.09 32.49 -24.96
C LYS A 24 3.27 31.20 -25.03
N LEU A 25 3.58 30.33 -25.98
CA LEU A 25 2.93 29.01 -26.10
C LEU A 25 3.22 28.13 -24.88
N LYS A 26 4.47 28.13 -24.40
CA LYS A 26 4.85 27.42 -23.18
C LYS A 26 4.13 27.97 -21.96
N GLU A 27 4.12 29.28 -21.79
CA GLU A 27 3.43 29.93 -20.67
C GLU A 27 1.91 29.69 -20.73
N ALA A 28 1.31 29.73 -21.93
CA ALA A 28 -0.10 29.40 -22.10
C ALA A 28 -0.39 27.92 -21.78
N ALA A 29 0.48 27.00 -22.19
CA ALA A 29 0.37 25.59 -21.85
C ALA A 29 0.48 25.35 -20.34
N ASP A 30 1.43 25.99 -19.67
CA ASP A 30 1.62 25.89 -18.21
C ASP A 30 0.40 26.47 -17.45
N ARG A 31 -0.18 27.58 -17.94
CA ARG A 31 -1.41 28.15 -17.40
C ARG A 31 -2.61 27.20 -17.57
N VAL A 32 -2.79 26.61 -18.75
CA VAL A 32 -3.87 25.66 -19.00
C VAL A 32 -3.69 24.40 -18.14
N PHE A 33 -2.46 23.89 -18.04
CA PHE A 33 -2.15 22.74 -17.21
C PHE A 33 -2.48 22.98 -15.75
N SER A 34 -2.08 24.13 -15.19
CA SER A 34 -2.41 24.49 -13.80
C SER A 34 -3.90 24.73 -13.56
N TYR A 35 -4.66 25.17 -14.57
CA TYR A 35 -6.11 25.36 -14.46
C TYR A 35 -6.88 24.04 -14.43
N TYR A 36 -6.54 23.09 -15.31
CA TYR A 36 -7.23 21.80 -15.39
C TYR A 36 -6.66 20.72 -14.46
N PHE A 37 -5.41 20.87 -14.04
CA PHE A 37 -4.72 20.00 -13.09
C PHE A 37 -4.19 20.84 -11.92
N PRO A 38 -5.08 21.38 -11.08
CA PRO A 38 -4.65 22.12 -9.89
C PRO A 38 -3.73 21.21 -9.06
N PRO A 39 -2.62 21.75 -8.50
CA PRO A 39 -1.71 20.96 -7.68
C PRO A 39 -2.52 20.27 -6.59
N HIS A 40 -2.35 18.95 -6.48
CA HIS A 40 -3.11 18.11 -5.54
C HIS A 40 -3.26 18.82 -4.20
N GLU A 41 -4.50 19.06 -3.80
CA GLU A 41 -4.80 19.48 -2.43
C GLU A 41 -4.07 18.53 -1.49
N LYS A 42 -3.22 19.07 -0.60
CA LYS A 42 -2.54 18.28 0.43
C LYS A 42 -3.61 17.37 1.04
N PRO A 43 -3.42 16.03 1.08
CA PRO A 43 -4.45 15.13 1.56
C PRO A 43 -4.89 15.66 2.91
N GLY A 44 -6.15 16.10 2.99
CA GLY A 44 -6.67 16.73 4.21
C GLY A 44 -6.28 15.84 5.38
N LYS A 45 -5.68 16.42 6.43
CA LYS A 45 -5.33 15.68 7.65
C LYS A 45 -6.60 14.99 8.12
N ARG A 46 -6.80 13.73 7.73
CA ARG A 46 -7.86 12.90 8.26
C ARG A 46 -7.62 12.91 9.76
N ARG A 47 -8.56 13.46 10.51
CA ARG A 47 -8.51 13.32 11.96
C ARG A 47 -8.67 11.82 12.22
N LYS A 48 -7.54 11.15 12.45
CA LYS A 48 -7.49 9.79 12.95
C LYS A 48 -7.89 9.88 14.42
N HIS A 49 -9.18 9.85 14.67
CA HIS A 49 -9.68 9.57 16.01
C HIS A 49 -9.75 8.05 16.12
N ASP A 50 -8.59 7.42 16.23
CA ASP A 50 -8.51 5.98 16.44
C ASP A 50 -8.86 5.73 17.91
N LEU A 51 -9.91 4.95 18.18
CA LEU A 51 -10.29 4.58 19.55
C LEU A 51 -9.24 3.68 20.22
N PHE A 52 -8.48 2.94 19.40
CA PHE A 52 -7.42 2.04 19.82
C PHE A 52 -6.21 2.20 18.90
N SER A 53 -5.00 2.07 19.46
CA SER A 53 -3.75 2.02 18.70
C SER A 53 -2.82 0.98 19.30
N VAL A 54 -2.03 0.32 18.46
CA VAL A 54 -0.93 -0.55 18.89
C VAL A 54 0.27 0.32 19.26
N SER A 55 0.87 0.08 20.44
CA SER A 55 2.08 0.81 20.87
C SER A 55 3.25 0.50 19.92
N PRO A 56 4.02 1.51 19.48
CA PRO A 56 5.12 1.30 18.52
C PRO A 56 6.29 0.49 19.11
N ASP A 57 6.41 0.44 20.44
CA ASP A 57 7.52 -0.19 21.15
C ASP A 57 7.20 -1.62 21.61
N ILE A 58 6.03 -2.16 21.25
CA ILE A 58 5.68 -3.56 21.52
C ILE A 58 6.50 -4.46 20.59
N ASP A 59 7.03 -5.54 21.14
CA ASP A 59 7.76 -6.55 20.36
C ASP A 59 6.81 -7.42 19.50
N THR A 60 7.37 -8.00 18.45
CA THR A 60 6.62 -8.87 17.53
C THR A 60 6.06 -10.11 18.25
N GLU A 61 6.76 -10.61 19.26
CA GLU A 61 6.34 -11.77 20.04
C GLU A 61 5.02 -11.47 20.76
N ALA A 62 4.93 -10.39 21.52
CA ALA A 62 3.71 -9.98 22.22
C ALA A 62 2.55 -9.68 21.27
N LEU A 63 2.81 -9.10 20.08
CA LEU A 63 1.76 -8.92 19.06
C LEU A 63 1.18 -10.25 18.59
N LEU A 64 2.06 -11.20 18.29
CA LEU A 64 1.65 -12.51 17.79
C LEU A 64 1.02 -13.36 18.89
N THR A 65 1.49 -13.27 20.14
CA THR A 65 0.84 -13.89 21.31
C THR A 65 -0.56 -13.35 21.50
N ASN A 66 -0.75 -12.02 21.51
CA ASN A 66 -2.08 -11.42 21.61
C ASN A 66 -2.98 -11.88 20.44
N ALA A 67 -2.45 -11.92 19.22
CA ALA A 67 -3.21 -12.42 18.07
C ALA A 67 -3.62 -13.89 18.24
N SER A 68 -2.75 -14.74 18.78
CA SER A 68 -3.08 -16.14 19.10
C SER A 68 -4.19 -16.25 20.15
N GLU A 69 -4.15 -15.42 21.20
CA GLU A 69 -5.20 -15.38 22.23
C GLU A 69 -6.55 -14.89 21.67
N ASP A 70 -6.54 -13.88 20.80
CA ASP A 70 -7.74 -13.42 20.11
C ASP A 70 -8.33 -14.52 19.20
N LEU A 71 -7.49 -15.26 18.47
CA LEU A 71 -7.92 -16.36 17.60
C LEU A 71 -8.53 -17.52 18.40
N LEU A 72 -7.92 -17.90 19.52
CA LEU A 72 -8.48 -18.87 20.45
C LEU A 72 -9.85 -18.42 20.96
N SER A 73 -9.97 -17.15 21.34
CA SER A 73 -11.22 -16.56 21.83
C SER A 73 -12.31 -16.57 20.76
N ILE A 74 -11.96 -16.19 19.51
CA ILE A 74 -12.88 -16.23 18.36
C ILE A 74 -13.33 -17.65 18.08
N SER A 75 -12.43 -18.64 18.13
CA SER A 75 -12.78 -20.04 17.90
C SER A 75 -13.77 -20.53 18.96
N ALA A 76 -13.53 -20.22 20.24
CA ALA A 76 -14.43 -20.57 21.33
C ALA A 76 -15.83 -19.93 21.16
N ILE A 77 -15.89 -18.63 20.86
CA ILE A 77 -17.16 -17.93 20.61
C ILE A 77 -17.91 -18.52 19.41
N ALA A 78 -17.19 -18.81 18.32
CA ALA A 78 -17.79 -19.35 17.12
C ALA A 78 -18.29 -20.79 17.30
N ALA A 79 -17.58 -21.60 18.09
CA ALA A 79 -18.00 -22.95 18.45
C ALA A 79 -19.24 -22.93 19.35
N ASP A 80 -19.25 -22.09 20.39
CA ASP A 80 -20.41 -21.88 21.27
C ASP A 80 -21.64 -21.43 20.47
N LEU A 81 -21.48 -20.43 19.59
CA LEU A 81 -22.54 -19.99 18.69
C LEU A 81 -23.04 -21.11 17.77
N ALA A 82 -22.17 -22.01 17.32
CA ALA A 82 -22.55 -23.11 16.45
C ALA A 82 -23.43 -24.15 17.15
N ASP A 83 -23.42 -24.22 18.47
CA ASP A 83 -24.30 -25.10 19.24
C ASP A 83 -25.71 -24.52 19.40
N ASP A 84 -25.84 -23.19 19.37
CA ASP A 84 -27.11 -22.46 19.51
C ASP A 84 -27.90 -22.25 18.20
N VAL A 85 -27.32 -22.60 17.04
CA VAL A 85 -27.95 -22.40 15.73
C VAL A 85 -27.92 -23.65 14.86
N GLU A 86 -28.87 -23.77 13.93
CA GLU A 86 -28.94 -24.90 12.99
C GLU A 86 -28.79 -24.49 11.51
N GLY A 87 -28.71 -25.52 10.65
CA GLY A 87 -28.69 -25.38 9.20
C GLY A 87 -27.49 -24.60 8.68
N SER A 88 -27.72 -23.74 7.69
CA SER A 88 -26.65 -22.97 7.04
C SER A 88 -25.93 -22.01 8.00
N ARG A 89 -26.61 -21.48 9.02
CA ARG A 89 -25.97 -20.61 10.03
C ARG A 89 -24.98 -21.37 10.90
N ARG A 90 -25.29 -22.62 11.26
CA ARG A 90 -24.33 -23.51 11.95
C ARG A 90 -23.09 -23.73 11.12
N SER A 91 -23.26 -24.00 9.82
CA SER A 91 -22.12 -24.18 8.90
C SER A 91 -21.24 -22.93 8.83
N VAL A 92 -21.82 -21.72 8.87
CA VAL A 92 -21.05 -20.46 8.91
C VAL A 92 -20.28 -20.31 10.22
N ALA A 93 -20.92 -20.57 11.37
CA ALA A 93 -20.26 -20.49 12.68
C ALA A 93 -19.10 -21.50 12.79
N LEU A 94 -19.30 -22.75 12.37
CA LEU A 94 -18.24 -23.76 12.31
C LEU A 94 -17.11 -23.37 11.35
N ALA A 95 -17.42 -22.73 10.22
CA ALA A 95 -16.40 -22.24 9.29
C ALA A 95 -15.54 -21.14 9.92
N LEU A 96 -16.12 -20.23 10.71
CA LEU A 96 -15.38 -19.21 11.45
C LEU A 96 -14.42 -19.83 12.47
N SER A 97 -14.89 -20.78 13.29
CA SER A 97 -14.04 -21.50 14.25
C SER A 97 -12.87 -22.20 13.54
N ARG A 98 -13.16 -22.96 12.47
CA ARG A 98 -12.11 -23.65 11.69
C ARG A 98 -11.11 -22.70 11.05
N MET A 99 -11.53 -21.52 10.58
CA MET A 99 -10.62 -20.52 10.03
C MET A 99 -9.74 -19.92 11.13
N ALA A 100 -10.30 -19.64 12.32
CA ALA A 100 -9.54 -19.13 13.45
C ALA A 100 -8.45 -20.13 13.88
N ASP A 101 -8.79 -21.41 14.05
CA ASP A 101 -7.83 -22.48 14.36
C ASP A 101 -6.74 -22.59 13.28
N GLY A 102 -7.13 -22.52 12.00
CA GLY A 102 -6.19 -22.57 10.88
C GLY A 102 -5.22 -21.39 10.86
N VAL A 103 -5.70 -20.18 11.14
CA VAL A 103 -4.86 -18.97 11.21
C VAL A 103 -3.95 -19.04 12.44
N GLN A 104 -4.42 -19.56 13.58
CA GLN A 104 -3.59 -19.74 14.77
C GLN A 104 -2.38 -20.62 14.48
N LEU A 105 -2.56 -21.76 13.79
CA LEU A 105 -1.45 -22.62 13.38
C LEU A 105 -0.43 -21.89 12.47
N LEU A 106 -0.90 -20.98 11.61
CA LEU A 106 -0.03 -20.16 10.77
C LEU A 106 0.75 -19.13 11.60
N VAL A 107 0.12 -18.53 12.61
CA VAL A 107 0.76 -17.59 13.55
C VAL A 107 1.81 -18.30 14.39
N GLU A 108 1.49 -19.45 14.98
CA GLU A 108 2.44 -20.29 15.73
C GLU A 108 3.64 -20.65 14.85
N ARG A 109 3.39 -21.06 13.59
CA ARG A 109 4.47 -21.37 12.64
C ARG A 109 5.32 -20.15 12.29
N ALA A 110 4.72 -18.96 12.21
CA ALA A 110 5.43 -17.72 11.93
C ALA A 110 6.30 -17.29 13.13
N LEU A 111 5.81 -17.48 14.36
CA LEU A 111 6.55 -17.28 15.60
C LEU A 111 7.78 -18.19 15.67
N ASP A 112 7.60 -19.50 15.48
CA ASP A 112 8.71 -20.47 15.46
C ASP A 112 9.80 -20.05 14.46
N HIS A 113 9.38 -19.61 13.26
CA HIS A 113 10.31 -19.17 12.24
C HIS A 113 11.04 -17.89 12.67
N HIS A 114 10.34 -16.92 13.27
CA HIS A 114 10.92 -15.69 13.78
C HIS A 114 11.98 -15.98 14.85
N GLU A 115 11.65 -16.80 15.85
CA GLU A 115 12.57 -17.22 16.91
C GLU A 115 13.81 -17.93 16.34
N SER A 116 13.61 -18.83 15.36
CA SER A 116 14.73 -19.54 14.73
C SER A 116 15.71 -18.61 14.01
N LEU A 117 15.20 -17.53 13.39
CA LEU A 117 16.03 -16.53 12.73
C LEU A 117 16.78 -15.67 13.75
N GLN A 118 16.11 -15.28 14.83
CA GLN A 118 16.73 -14.54 15.93
C GLN A 118 17.87 -15.35 16.56
N MET A 119 17.69 -16.65 16.78
CA MET A 119 18.73 -17.54 17.29
C MET A 119 19.93 -17.63 16.34
N LYS A 120 19.69 -17.77 15.03
CA LYS A 120 20.76 -17.79 14.02
C LYS A 120 21.55 -16.48 13.98
N ALA A 121 20.85 -15.34 13.99
CA ALA A 121 21.47 -14.03 14.02
C ALA A 121 22.33 -13.82 15.28
N ARG A 122 21.86 -14.30 16.44
CA ARG A 122 22.62 -14.26 17.71
C ARG A 122 23.82 -15.21 17.71
N ALA A 123 23.77 -16.30 16.96
CA ALA A 123 24.85 -17.28 16.86
C ALA A 123 25.98 -16.86 15.90
N GLY A 124 25.86 -15.73 15.19
CA GLY A 124 26.94 -15.20 14.35
C GLY A 124 27.25 -16.03 13.11
N VAL A 125 26.24 -16.66 12.50
CA VAL A 125 26.31 -17.29 11.17
C VAL A 125 25.65 -16.39 10.13
#